data_AF-A0A9W7LDQ4-F1
#
_entry.id   AF-A0A9W7LDQ4-F1
#
_cell.length_a   1.000
_cell.length_b   1.000
_cell.length_c   1.000
_cell.angle_alpha   90.00
_cell.angle_beta   90.00
_cell.angle_gamma   90.00
#
_symmetry.space_group_name_H-M   'P 1'
#
loop_
_entity.id
_entity.type
_entity.pdbx_description
1 polymer ?
#
loop_
_entity_poly.entity_id
_entity_poly.type
_entity_poly.pdbx_seq_one_letter_code
_entity_poly.pdbx_strand_id
1 'polypeptide(L)'
;MTRPPLGRVSAFLTASAISSYYAYAPTTVASSDSPPSSFIQFLGSGSSTGCPKTSCIFKGQDSKQCSTSLAALVGDPSNNKDYRGNPSLLISHRPSPSTQTNVIIDAGKTFRESLLRVRPQITHVSGIVLTHEHMDAYGGLDDIRGVQLRDGPALPIWCGEKTLEVVRRAFPYLMPRERREGEVARHVSKVDFKVFSEFKEFAFGEGECELKLTPLPFVHGEDCTCYGFAFGGDNDRVLYISDVSRIEGRTMEWIKKWMGERGVEVLVVDALLLDRDHMTHFGMRKAAELIRELRPKQSFIVGISCDSWPTHDKANEMLSKMFKEDGLKVELAWDGLKVPLNLN
;
A
#
# COMPACT_ATOMS: atom_id res chain seq x y z
N MET A 1 22.38 41.86 40.60
CA MET A 1 22.66 40.58 39.90
C MET A 1 22.35 40.79 38.43
N THR A 2 23.40 41.04 37.64
CA THR A 2 23.34 41.43 36.23
C THR A 2 23.46 40.20 35.32
N ARG A 3 22.51 40.03 34.40
CA ARG A 3 22.59 39.01 33.32
C ARG A 3 23.63 39.43 32.28
N PRO A 4 24.43 38.50 31.71
CA PRO A 4 25.35 38.84 30.63
C PRO A 4 24.60 38.96 29.29
N PRO A 5 25.14 39.67 28.28
CA PRO A 5 24.50 39.84 26.99
C PRO A 5 24.67 38.60 26.10
N LEU A 6 23.62 38.25 25.36
CA LEU A 6 23.66 37.25 24.30
C LEU A 6 24.53 37.76 23.15
N GLY A 7 25.70 37.16 22.96
CA GLY A 7 26.56 37.40 21.81
C GLY A 7 25.89 36.93 20.52
N ARG A 8 25.80 37.81 19.53
CA ARG A 8 25.43 37.49 18.15
C ARG A 8 26.51 36.58 17.55
N VAL A 9 26.19 35.32 17.27
CA VAL A 9 27.02 34.48 16.40
C VAL A 9 26.60 34.75 14.96
N SER A 10 27.35 35.63 14.30
CA SER A 10 27.32 35.79 12.85
C SER A 10 28.18 34.70 12.22
N ALA A 11 27.57 33.61 11.76
CA ALA A 11 28.23 32.66 10.88
C ALA A 11 27.76 32.89 9.45
N PHE A 12 28.59 33.58 8.67
CA PHE A 12 28.50 33.62 7.21
C PHE A 12 28.78 32.21 6.68
N LEU A 13 27.75 31.50 6.20
CA LEU A 13 27.94 30.33 5.35
C LEU A 13 28.14 30.84 3.92
N THR A 14 29.38 30.76 3.45
CA THR A 14 29.75 31.02 2.06
C THR A 14 29.17 29.93 1.15
N ALA A 15 28.82 30.31 -0.08
CA ALA A 15 28.14 29.49 -1.09
C ALA A 15 28.92 28.23 -1.58
N SER A 16 30.03 27.87 -0.92
CA SER A 16 30.83 26.67 -1.24
C SER A 16 30.48 25.44 -0.39
N ALA A 17 29.58 25.56 0.59
CA ALA A 17 29.18 24.46 1.48
C ALA A 17 27.91 23.69 1.02
N ILE A 18 27.34 24.03 -0.13
CA ILE A 18 26.11 23.39 -0.65
C ILE A 18 26.44 22.14 -1.51
N SER A 19 27.70 21.95 -1.93
CA SER A 19 28.08 20.82 -2.78
C SER A 19 28.42 19.52 -2.02
N SER A 20 28.57 19.54 -0.69
CA SER A 20 29.01 18.37 0.10
C SER A 20 27.89 17.68 0.88
N TYR A 21 26.67 18.24 0.92
CA TYR A 21 25.51 17.59 1.53
C TYR A 21 24.85 16.52 0.62
N TYR A 22 25.29 16.40 -0.63
CA TYR A 22 24.85 15.36 -1.58
C TYR A 22 25.63 14.04 -1.47
N ALA A 23 26.57 13.89 -0.53
CA ALA A 23 27.50 12.77 -0.47
C ALA A 23 27.41 11.89 0.79
N TYR A 24 26.26 11.86 1.49
CA TYR A 24 26.03 10.90 2.58
C TYR A 24 24.71 10.15 2.41
N ALA A 25 24.59 9.45 1.29
CA ALA A 25 23.80 8.22 1.28
C ALA A 25 24.61 7.17 2.06
N PRO A 26 24.04 6.46 3.05
CA PRO A 26 24.68 5.25 3.52
C PRO A 26 24.72 4.28 2.34
N THR A 27 25.90 4.08 1.78
CA THR A 27 26.23 2.97 0.88
C THR A 27 26.15 1.68 1.70
N THR A 28 24.94 1.17 1.90
CA THR A 28 24.77 -0.28 1.79
C THR A 28 24.86 -0.58 0.31
N VAL A 29 26.05 -1.00 -0.12
CA VAL A 29 26.24 -1.64 -1.41
C VAL A 29 25.37 -2.90 -1.37
N ALA A 30 24.12 -2.78 -1.85
CA ALA A 30 23.45 -3.94 -2.41
C ALA A 30 24.40 -4.48 -3.48
N SER A 31 24.79 -5.75 -3.38
CA SER A 31 25.69 -6.36 -4.35
C SER A 31 25.15 -6.06 -5.76
N SER A 32 26.01 -5.47 -6.58
CA SER A 32 25.75 -5.10 -7.98
C SER A 32 25.46 -6.30 -8.90
N ASP A 33 25.34 -7.50 -8.33
CA ASP A 33 25.25 -8.77 -9.03
C ASP A 33 23.85 -9.41 -8.96
N SER A 34 22.89 -8.77 -8.28
CA SER A 34 21.50 -9.22 -8.39
C SER A 34 20.86 -8.62 -9.65
N PRO A 35 20.31 -9.44 -10.56
CA PRO A 35 19.68 -8.92 -11.77
C PRO A 35 18.55 -7.94 -11.41
N PRO A 36 18.30 -6.92 -12.25
CA PRO A 36 17.15 -6.04 -12.06
C PRO A 36 15.89 -6.89 -11.89
N SER A 37 15.23 -6.73 -10.75
CA SER A 37 14.06 -7.50 -10.39
C SER A 37 13.02 -6.54 -9.84
N SER A 38 11.89 -6.52 -10.53
CA SER A 38 10.70 -5.85 -10.03
C SER A 38 10.21 -6.60 -8.78
N PHE A 39 9.40 -5.94 -7.96
CA PHE A 39 8.80 -6.58 -6.80
C PHE A 39 7.55 -5.86 -6.36
N ILE A 40 6.71 -6.58 -5.63
CA ILE A 40 5.74 -5.96 -4.72
C ILE A 40 6.20 -6.07 -3.28
N GLN A 41 5.81 -5.11 -2.46
CA GLN A 41 6.07 -5.14 -1.03
C GLN A 41 4.85 -4.64 -0.26
N PHE A 42 4.40 -5.43 0.72
CA PHE A 42 3.24 -5.10 1.53
C PHE A 42 3.60 -4.00 2.53
N LEU A 43 3.00 -2.82 2.35
CA LEU A 43 3.16 -1.67 3.23
C LEU A 43 2.23 -1.78 4.44
N GLY A 44 1.08 -2.43 4.26
CA GLY A 44 0.20 -2.82 5.34
C GLY A 44 -0.73 -3.96 4.93
N SER A 45 -1.08 -4.80 5.90
CA SER A 45 -1.82 -6.05 5.70
C SER A 45 -3.06 -6.21 6.59
N GLY A 46 -3.29 -5.29 7.52
CA GLY A 46 -4.35 -5.35 8.52
C GLY A 46 -5.70 -4.86 8.00
N SER A 47 -6.64 -4.67 8.91
CA SER A 47 -7.93 -4.05 8.62
C SER A 47 -7.87 -2.51 8.71
N SER A 48 -9.01 -1.86 8.55
CA SER A 48 -9.15 -0.41 8.75
C SER A 48 -8.66 0.09 10.12
N THR A 49 -8.70 -0.75 11.16
CA THR A 49 -8.20 -0.40 12.50
C THR A 49 -6.73 -0.76 12.73
N GLY A 50 -6.12 -1.52 11.81
CA GLY A 50 -4.81 -2.14 12.01
C GLY A 50 -4.83 -3.20 13.13
N CYS A 51 -3.65 -3.72 13.45
CA CYS A 51 -3.36 -4.58 14.58
C CYS A 51 -2.03 -4.14 15.21
N PRO A 52 -1.94 -3.90 16.53
CA PRO A 52 -2.96 -4.12 17.55
C PRO A 52 -4.15 -3.16 17.42
N LYS A 53 -5.36 -3.67 17.68
CA LYS A 53 -6.56 -2.84 17.75
C LYS A 53 -6.62 -2.16 19.11
N THR A 54 -6.73 -0.83 19.13
CA THR A 54 -6.74 -0.04 20.39
C THR A 54 -7.80 -0.53 21.38
N SER A 55 -9.01 -0.83 20.89
CA SER A 55 -10.09 -1.37 21.72
C SER A 55 -9.79 -2.76 22.31
N CYS A 56 -8.86 -3.52 21.75
CA CYS A 56 -8.42 -4.80 22.32
C CYS A 56 -7.40 -4.61 23.45
N ILE A 57 -6.59 -3.56 23.37
CA ILE A 57 -5.55 -3.25 24.36
C ILE A 57 -6.12 -2.54 25.58
N PHE A 58 -7.03 -1.58 25.38
CA PHE A 58 -7.61 -0.78 26.45
C PHE A 58 -8.89 -1.36 27.05
N LYS A 59 -9.26 -2.60 26.69
CA LYS A 59 -10.36 -3.31 27.33
C LYS A 59 -10.01 -3.59 28.80
N GLY A 60 -10.92 -3.25 29.72
CA GLY A 60 -10.76 -3.49 31.15
C GLY A 60 -10.53 -4.96 31.51
N GLN A 61 -10.04 -5.21 32.73
CA GLN A 61 -9.56 -6.52 33.22
C GLN A 61 -10.59 -7.67 33.12
N ASP A 62 -11.89 -7.36 32.98
CA ASP A 62 -12.98 -8.35 32.98
C ASP A 62 -13.27 -9.00 31.61
N SER A 63 -12.49 -8.70 30.57
CA SER A 63 -12.70 -9.29 29.23
C SER A 63 -11.50 -10.09 28.76
N LYS A 64 -11.76 -11.22 28.07
CA LYS A 64 -10.71 -12.02 27.43
C LYS A 64 -9.96 -11.15 26.42
N GLN A 65 -8.72 -10.80 26.75
CA GLN A 65 -7.86 -9.99 25.90
C GLN A 65 -7.58 -10.73 24.57
N CYS A 66 -7.55 -9.98 23.46
CA CYS A 66 -7.27 -10.53 22.15
C CYS A 66 -5.80 -10.95 22.05
N SER A 67 -5.54 -12.25 21.92
CA SER A 67 -4.18 -12.79 21.84
C SER A 67 -3.37 -12.23 20.67
N THR A 68 -4.01 -11.98 19.52
CA THR A 68 -3.32 -11.43 18.33
C THR A 68 -2.90 -9.99 18.54
N SER A 69 -3.78 -9.13 19.12
CA SER A 69 -3.40 -7.75 19.46
C SER A 69 -2.32 -7.71 20.56
N LEU A 70 -2.37 -8.60 21.54
CA LEU A 70 -1.31 -8.69 22.54
C LEU A 70 0.03 -9.13 21.91
N ALA A 71 0.00 -10.13 21.02
CA ALA A 71 1.18 -10.59 20.30
C ALA A 71 1.80 -9.47 19.43
N ALA A 72 0.97 -8.65 18.81
CA ALA A 72 1.40 -7.50 18.01
C ALA A 72 2.16 -6.43 18.81
N LEU A 73 1.98 -6.36 20.14
CA LEU A 73 2.71 -5.43 21.02
C LEU A 73 4.10 -5.95 21.45
N VAL A 74 4.43 -7.21 21.16
CA VAL A 74 5.67 -7.81 21.61
C VAL A 74 6.81 -7.49 20.63
N GLY A 75 7.92 -6.99 21.15
CA GLY A 75 9.13 -6.73 20.38
C GLY A 75 9.05 -5.48 19.50
N ASP A 76 9.90 -5.43 18.48
CA ASP A 76 9.96 -4.32 17.52
C ASP A 76 8.81 -4.46 16.49
N PRO A 77 7.90 -3.47 16.38
CA PRO A 77 6.83 -3.46 15.39
C PRO A 77 7.29 -3.69 13.94
N SER A 78 8.51 -3.28 13.60
CA SER A 78 9.08 -3.45 12.26
C SER A 78 9.37 -4.91 11.89
N ASN A 79 9.55 -5.77 12.90
CA ASN A 79 9.87 -7.19 12.75
C ASN A 79 8.72 -8.11 13.20
N ASN A 80 7.62 -7.54 13.68
CA ASN A 80 6.46 -8.29 14.18
C ASN A 80 5.39 -8.42 13.09
N LYS A 81 5.15 -9.65 12.62
CA LYS A 81 4.17 -9.94 11.56
C LYS A 81 2.71 -9.79 12.00
N ASP A 82 2.45 -9.71 13.30
CA ASP A 82 1.13 -9.43 13.86
C ASP A 82 0.90 -7.92 14.07
N TYR A 83 1.94 -7.09 13.96
CA TYR A 83 1.81 -5.64 13.87
C TYR A 83 1.49 -5.25 12.41
N ARG A 84 0.28 -4.77 12.18
CA ARG A 84 -0.31 -4.60 10.85
C ARG A 84 -0.92 -3.21 10.70
N GLY A 85 -0.44 -2.44 9.74
CA GLY A 85 -1.03 -1.19 9.29
C GLY A 85 -2.23 -1.40 8.38
N ASN A 86 -2.77 -0.29 7.85
CA ASN A 86 -3.86 -0.32 6.88
C ASN A 86 -3.40 -0.94 5.55
N PRO A 87 -4.30 -1.64 4.82
CA PRO A 87 -3.96 -2.24 3.53
C PRO A 87 -3.25 -1.26 2.61
N SER A 88 -2.06 -1.65 2.12
CA SER A 88 -1.29 -0.84 1.17
C SER A 88 -0.20 -1.69 0.53
N LEU A 89 0.12 -1.42 -0.73
CA LEU A 89 1.09 -2.17 -1.52
C LEU A 89 2.03 -1.23 -2.28
N LEU A 90 3.33 -1.45 -2.15
CA LEU A 90 4.32 -0.86 -3.03
C LEU A 90 4.54 -1.78 -4.23
N ILE A 91 4.40 -1.24 -5.44
CA ILE A 91 4.86 -1.85 -6.69
C ILE A 91 6.13 -1.14 -7.12
N SER A 92 7.23 -1.88 -7.22
CA SER A 92 8.53 -1.38 -7.68
C SER A 92 8.88 -2.07 -8.99
N HIS A 93 8.66 -1.37 -10.10
CA HIS A 93 9.03 -1.85 -11.42
C HIS A 93 10.46 -1.42 -11.75
N ARG A 94 11.34 -2.40 -11.96
CA ARG A 94 12.79 -2.22 -12.14
C ARG A 94 13.27 -3.00 -13.36
N PRO A 95 13.09 -2.48 -14.58
CA PRO A 95 13.52 -3.14 -15.80
C PRO A 95 15.06 -3.13 -15.95
N SER A 96 15.75 -2.14 -15.36
CA SER A 96 17.21 -2.04 -15.38
C SER A 96 17.79 -1.53 -14.06
N PRO A 97 19.11 -1.66 -13.81
CA PRO A 97 19.72 -1.20 -12.55
C PRO A 97 19.59 0.30 -12.29
N SER A 98 19.50 1.11 -13.34
CA SER A 98 19.45 2.58 -13.27
C SER A 98 18.05 3.16 -13.30
N THR A 99 17.02 2.32 -13.46
CA THR A 99 15.66 2.80 -13.67
C THR A 99 14.66 2.08 -12.77
N GLN A 100 13.70 2.85 -12.24
CA GLN A 100 12.75 2.36 -11.25
C GLN A 100 11.49 3.24 -11.23
N THR A 101 10.33 2.61 -11.29
CA THR A 101 9.02 3.25 -11.05
C THR A 101 8.42 2.65 -9.79
N ASN A 102 8.16 3.50 -8.78
CA ASN A 102 7.61 3.12 -7.48
C ASN A 102 6.19 3.65 -7.34
N VAL A 103 5.19 2.78 -7.42
CA VAL A 103 3.78 3.13 -7.27
C VAL A 103 3.25 2.54 -5.98
N ILE A 104 2.48 3.32 -5.23
CA ILE A 104 1.82 2.84 -4.02
C ILE A 104 0.32 2.73 -4.27
N ILE A 105 -0.24 1.56 -3.97
CA ILE A 105 -1.68 1.37 -3.80
C ILE A 105 -2.03 1.74 -2.36
N ASP A 106 -2.90 2.74 -2.22
CA ASP A 106 -3.42 3.32 -0.99
C ASP A 106 -2.38 4.00 -0.06
N ALA A 107 -2.78 5.17 0.43
CA ALA A 107 -2.07 5.95 1.45
C ALA A 107 -2.97 6.10 2.69
N GLY A 108 -3.16 4.99 3.41
CA GLY A 108 -3.97 4.93 4.63
C GLY A 108 -3.40 5.68 5.84
N LYS A 109 -4.06 5.60 6.99
CA LYS A 109 -3.66 6.31 8.22
C LYS A 109 -2.27 5.91 8.72
N THR A 110 -1.79 4.73 8.35
CA THR A 110 -0.46 4.22 8.72
C THR A 110 0.62 4.52 7.68
N PHE A 111 0.29 5.25 6.61
CA PHE A 111 1.14 5.46 5.43
C PHE A 111 2.58 5.90 5.78
N ARG A 112 2.76 6.90 6.64
CA ARG A 112 4.08 7.38 7.02
C ARG A 112 4.94 6.28 7.64
N GLU A 113 4.40 5.53 8.59
CA GLU A 113 5.14 4.44 9.25
C GLU A 113 5.45 3.33 8.25
N SER A 114 4.45 2.92 7.47
CA SER A 114 4.57 1.90 6.43
C SER A 114 5.65 2.26 5.41
N LEU A 115 5.73 3.52 4.99
CA LEU A 115 6.73 3.99 4.05
C LEU A 115 8.14 4.03 4.64
N LEU A 116 8.27 4.44 5.92
CA LEU A 116 9.56 4.43 6.62
C LEU A 116 10.14 3.01 6.74
N ARG A 117 9.28 2.00 6.90
CA ARG A 117 9.68 0.58 6.95
C ARG A 117 10.36 0.11 5.66
N VAL A 118 9.96 0.65 4.50
CA VAL A 118 10.49 0.26 3.18
C VAL A 118 11.49 1.26 2.57
N ARG A 119 11.87 2.30 3.33
CA ARG A 119 12.80 3.32 2.83
C ARG A 119 14.17 2.76 2.40
N PRO A 120 14.77 1.72 3.03
CA PRO A 120 16.02 1.17 2.54
C PRO A 120 15.95 0.63 1.11
N GLN A 121 14.76 0.36 0.57
CA GLN A 121 14.54 -0.26 -0.74
C GLN A 121 14.11 0.71 -1.84
N ILE A 122 13.56 1.88 -1.50
CA ILE A 122 13.13 2.90 -2.46
C ILE A 122 13.66 4.29 -2.09
N THR A 123 13.97 5.10 -3.10
CA THR A 123 14.49 6.46 -2.91
C THR A 123 13.45 7.55 -3.18
N HIS A 124 12.35 7.20 -3.87
CA HIS A 124 11.29 8.10 -4.29
C HIS A 124 9.99 7.33 -4.53
N VAL A 125 8.87 8.05 -4.57
CA VAL A 125 7.56 7.54 -4.99
C VAL A 125 7.19 8.22 -6.29
N SER A 126 6.91 7.44 -7.34
CA SER A 126 6.56 7.91 -8.68
C SER A 126 5.06 8.24 -8.80
N GLY A 127 4.22 7.65 -7.94
CA GLY A 127 2.80 7.96 -7.90
C GLY A 127 2.04 7.12 -6.87
N ILE A 128 0.79 7.51 -6.64
CA ILE A 128 -0.15 6.81 -5.76
C ILE A 128 -1.40 6.47 -6.55
N VAL A 129 -2.03 5.34 -6.25
CA VAL A 129 -3.38 5.02 -6.69
C VAL A 129 -4.24 4.70 -5.46
N LEU A 130 -5.45 5.24 -5.41
CA LEU A 130 -6.40 5.02 -4.32
C LEU A 130 -7.50 4.06 -4.76
N THR A 131 -7.79 3.07 -3.92
CA THR A 131 -8.79 2.03 -4.15
C THR A 131 -10.20 2.53 -3.90
N HIS A 132 -10.43 3.36 -2.86
CA HIS A 132 -11.77 3.85 -2.49
C HIS A 132 -11.72 5.03 -1.49
N GLU A 133 -12.89 5.53 -1.10
CA GLU A 133 -13.07 6.74 -0.28
C GLU A 133 -13.06 6.57 1.25
N HIS A 134 -12.53 5.46 1.79
CA HIS A 134 -12.39 5.31 3.24
C HIS A 134 -11.02 5.75 3.77
N MET A 135 -10.99 6.20 5.02
CA MET A 135 -9.80 6.84 5.60
C MET A 135 -8.58 5.91 5.72
N ASP A 136 -8.79 4.62 5.80
CA ASP A 136 -7.73 3.61 5.73
C ASP A 136 -7.14 3.44 4.32
N ALA A 137 -7.74 4.00 3.28
CA ALA A 137 -7.16 4.06 1.93
C ALA A 137 -6.48 5.40 1.62
N TYR A 138 -6.95 6.53 2.17
CA TYR A 138 -6.43 7.87 1.80
C TYR A 138 -6.02 8.78 2.97
N GLY A 139 -6.25 8.37 4.23
CA GLY A 139 -6.07 9.23 5.40
C GLY A 139 -4.64 9.68 5.67
N GLY A 140 -3.64 9.02 5.09
CA GLY A 140 -2.23 9.39 5.15
C GLY A 140 -1.78 10.34 4.06
N LEU A 141 -2.70 10.87 3.22
CA LEU A 141 -2.34 11.82 2.18
C LEU A 141 -1.70 13.12 2.70
N ASP A 142 -1.90 13.49 3.98
CA ASP A 142 -1.17 14.62 4.57
C ASP A 142 0.35 14.38 4.61
N ASP A 143 0.78 13.13 4.79
CA ASP A 143 2.18 12.75 4.92
C ASP A 143 2.94 12.71 3.58
N ILE A 144 2.27 12.86 2.42
CA ILE A 144 2.93 12.90 1.11
C ILE A 144 3.91 14.07 0.99
N ARG A 145 3.77 15.09 1.85
CA ARG A 145 4.73 16.19 1.99
C ARG A 145 6.12 15.75 2.40
N GLY A 146 6.23 14.63 3.11
CA GLY A 146 7.53 14.02 3.45
C GLY A 146 8.11 13.17 2.32
N VAL A 147 7.30 12.87 1.30
CA VAL A 147 7.65 11.99 0.17
C VAL A 147 8.09 12.80 -1.04
N GLN A 148 7.44 13.94 -1.28
CA GLN A 148 7.77 14.80 -2.41
C GLN A 148 8.95 15.73 -2.07
N LEU A 149 9.93 15.79 -2.97
CA LEU A 149 11.00 16.79 -2.89
C LEU A 149 10.41 18.20 -3.09
N ARG A 150 10.92 19.18 -2.34
CA ARG A 150 10.39 20.56 -2.31
C ARG A 150 10.22 21.19 -3.71
N ASP A 151 11.14 20.91 -4.61
CA ASP A 151 11.16 21.44 -5.99
C ASP A 151 10.85 20.36 -7.04
N GLY A 152 10.31 19.21 -6.62
CA GLY A 152 9.94 18.11 -7.51
C GLY A 152 8.69 18.39 -8.36
N PRO A 153 8.44 17.55 -9.38
CA PRO A 153 7.21 17.57 -10.17
C PRO A 153 6.01 17.20 -9.29
N ALA A 154 4.80 17.54 -9.76
CA ALA A 154 3.57 17.12 -9.09
C ALA A 154 3.50 15.58 -9.01
N LEU A 155 3.14 15.05 -7.85
CA LEU A 155 2.97 13.61 -7.65
C LEU A 155 1.62 13.19 -8.26
N PRO A 156 1.59 12.29 -9.26
CA PRO A 156 0.34 11.80 -9.81
C PRO A 156 -0.37 10.92 -8.79
N ILE A 157 -1.66 11.21 -8.55
CA ILE A 157 -2.55 10.40 -7.72
C ILE A 157 -3.76 9.99 -8.55
N TRP A 158 -3.88 8.70 -8.83
CA TRP A 158 -5.01 8.13 -9.56
C TRP A 158 -6.10 7.65 -8.60
N CYS A 159 -7.36 7.94 -8.91
CA CYS A 159 -8.50 7.48 -8.11
C CYS A 159 -9.80 7.49 -8.92
N GLY A 160 -10.88 6.93 -8.36
CA GLY A 160 -12.22 7.10 -8.92
C GLY A 160 -12.82 8.48 -8.60
N GLU A 161 -13.87 8.87 -9.34
CA GLU A 161 -14.52 10.18 -9.17
C GLU A 161 -15.05 10.41 -7.74
N LYS A 162 -15.73 9.41 -7.16
CA LYS A 162 -16.27 9.45 -5.79
C LYS A 162 -15.16 9.64 -4.75
N THR A 163 -14.05 8.92 -4.93
CA THR A 163 -12.85 9.05 -4.09
C THR A 163 -12.25 10.44 -4.19
N LEU A 164 -12.11 10.99 -5.40
CA LEU A 164 -11.62 12.35 -5.60
C LEU A 164 -12.51 13.39 -4.91
N GLU A 165 -13.83 13.23 -4.96
CA GLU A 165 -14.76 14.14 -4.28
C GLU A 165 -14.55 14.14 -2.76
N VAL A 166 -14.41 12.96 -2.15
CA VAL A 166 -14.16 12.84 -0.70
C VAL A 166 -12.79 13.40 -0.33
N VAL A 167 -11.75 13.06 -1.08
CA VAL A 167 -10.39 13.57 -0.87
C VAL A 167 -10.34 15.09 -1.00
N ARG A 168 -11.05 15.67 -1.97
CA ARG A 168 -11.16 17.13 -2.16
C ARG A 168 -11.73 17.83 -0.93
N ARG A 169 -12.71 17.23 -0.27
CA ARG A 169 -13.33 17.78 0.95
C ARG A 169 -12.43 17.60 2.17
N ALA A 170 -11.76 16.46 2.29
CA ALA A 170 -10.88 16.15 3.41
C ALA A 170 -9.55 16.93 3.36
N PHE A 171 -8.98 17.10 2.16
CA PHE A 171 -7.67 17.69 1.91
C PHE A 171 -7.75 18.85 0.89
N PRO A 172 -8.55 19.90 1.14
CA PRO A 172 -8.75 20.99 0.18
C PRO A 172 -7.47 21.75 -0.16
N TYR A 173 -6.46 21.71 0.71
CA TYR A 173 -5.16 22.34 0.50
C TYR A 173 -4.26 21.57 -0.49
N LEU A 174 -4.51 20.27 -0.73
CA LEU A 174 -3.79 19.49 -1.74
C LEU A 174 -4.34 19.71 -3.16
N MET A 175 -5.49 20.39 -3.29
CA MET A 175 -6.11 20.65 -4.57
C MET A 175 -5.37 21.77 -5.31
N PRO A 176 -5.22 21.67 -6.64
CA PRO A 176 -4.69 22.78 -7.44
C PRO A 176 -5.51 24.05 -7.21
N ARG A 177 -4.83 25.13 -6.84
CA ARG A 177 -5.46 26.45 -6.66
C ARG A 177 -4.49 27.56 -7.02
N GLU A 178 -5.02 28.61 -7.63
CA GLU A 178 -4.30 29.86 -7.82
C GLU A 178 -3.99 30.54 -6.49
N ARG A 179 -2.72 30.86 -6.28
CA ARG A 179 -2.29 31.67 -5.12
C ARG A 179 -2.81 33.08 -5.28
N ARG A 180 -3.29 33.67 -4.19
CA ARG A 180 -3.67 35.08 -4.17
C ARG A 180 -2.42 35.96 -4.12
N GLU A 181 -2.50 37.13 -4.73
CA GLU A 181 -1.44 38.13 -4.63
C GLU A 181 -1.21 38.51 -3.16
N GLY A 182 0.05 38.50 -2.72
CA GLY A 182 0.43 38.75 -1.31
C GLY A 182 0.25 37.56 -0.35
N GLU A 183 -0.20 36.40 -0.82
CA GLU A 183 -0.35 35.21 0.03
C GLU A 183 1.02 34.66 0.48
N VAL A 184 1.17 34.40 1.78
CA VAL A 184 2.38 33.78 2.33
C VAL A 184 2.52 32.37 1.77
N ALA A 185 3.62 32.10 1.07
CA ALA A 185 3.90 30.80 0.50
C ALA A 185 4.03 29.72 1.60
N ARG A 186 2.99 28.90 1.76
CA ARG A 186 3.05 27.68 2.57
C ARG A 186 3.61 26.54 1.72
N HIS A 187 4.44 25.70 2.33
CA HIS A 187 4.91 24.49 1.67
C HIS A 187 3.83 23.41 1.76
N VAL A 188 3.23 23.11 0.62
CA VAL A 188 2.24 22.06 0.41
C VAL A 188 2.71 21.23 -0.77
N SER A 189 2.45 19.92 -0.73
CA SER A 189 2.76 19.02 -1.82
C SER A 189 2.00 19.42 -3.09
N LYS A 190 2.69 19.37 -4.22
CA LYS A 190 2.08 19.50 -5.55
C LYS A 190 1.52 18.13 -5.93
N VAL A 191 0.20 18.04 -6.06
CA VAL A 191 -0.47 16.80 -6.45
C VAL A 191 -1.17 16.99 -7.78
N ASP A 192 -1.08 15.98 -8.63
CA ASP A 192 -1.82 15.89 -9.89
C ASP A 192 -2.85 14.76 -9.77
N PHE A 193 -4.08 15.11 -9.40
CA PHE A 193 -5.17 14.14 -9.26
C PHE A 193 -5.72 13.76 -10.63
N LYS A 194 -5.78 12.46 -10.90
CA LYS A 194 -6.26 11.88 -12.16
C LYS A 194 -7.38 10.89 -11.89
N VAL A 195 -8.44 10.98 -12.70
CA VAL A 195 -9.58 10.07 -12.60
C VAL A 195 -9.40 8.94 -13.61
N PHE A 196 -9.35 7.69 -13.12
CA PHE A 196 -9.33 6.53 -14.01
C PHE A 196 -10.74 6.14 -14.44
N SER A 197 -10.84 5.33 -15.50
CA SER A 197 -12.07 4.67 -15.90
C SER A 197 -11.97 3.17 -15.65
N GLU A 198 -13.05 2.56 -15.17
CA GLU A 198 -13.18 1.11 -15.03
C GLU A 198 -12.67 0.35 -16.26
N PHE A 199 -11.90 -0.71 -16.04
CA PHE A 199 -11.36 -1.60 -17.08
C PHE A 199 -10.46 -0.93 -18.13
N LYS A 200 -10.06 0.34 -17.93
CA LYS A 200 -9.13 1.04 -18.82
C LYS A 200 -7.79 1.24 -18.14
N GLU A 201 -6.75 0.80 -18.83
CA GLU A 201 -5.37 0.98 -18.38
C GLU A 201 -5.01 2.45 -18.23
N PHE A 202 -4.23 2.73 -17.19
CA PHE A 202 -3.46 3.96 -17.04
C PHE A 202 -2.04 3.61 -16.61
N ALA A 203 -1.11 4.55 -16.74
CA ALA A 203 0.30 4.30 -16.55
C ALA A 203 0.98 5.29 -15.59
N PHE A 204 2.06 4.81 -14.99
CA PHE A 204 3.09 5.61 -14.33
C PHE A 204 4.44 5.37 -15.00
N GLY A 205 5.30 6.39 -15.01
CA GLY A 205 6.57 6.32 -15.74
C GLY A 205 6.36 6.32 -17.25
N GLU A 206 7.46 6.18 -17.99
CA GLU A 206 7.51 6.19 -19.45
C GLU A 206 8.57 5.20 -19.94
N GLY A 207 8.49 4.79 -21.21
CA GLY A 207 9.48 3.91 -21.84
C GLY A 207 9.55 2.54 -21.17
N GLU A 208 10.77 2.04 -20.93
CA GLU A 208 10.98 0.73 -20.29
C GLU A 208 10.45 0.68 -18.84
N CYS A 209 10.23 1.83 -18.19
CA CYS A 209 9.75 1.92 -16.81
C CYS A 209 8.25 2.15 -16.71
N GLU A 210 7.54 2.08 -17.84
CA GLU A 210 6.10 2.25 -17.87
C GLU A 210 5.43 1.11 -17.09
N LEU A 211 4.76 1.46 -16.00
CA LEU A 211 3.98 0.53 -15.18
C LEU A 211 2.49 0.79 -15.41
N LYS A 212 1.83 -0.16 -16.09
CA LYS A 212 0.40 -0.11 -16.38
C LYS A 212 -0.43 -0.80 -15.30
N LEU A 213 -1.50 -0.15 -14.87
CA LEU A 213 -2.51 -0.70 -13.98
C LEU A 213 -3.88 -0.62 -14.65
N THR A 214 -4.67 -1.68 -14.53
CA THR A 214 -6.09 -1.67 -14.88
C THR A 214 -6.96 -1.66 -13.62
N PRO A 215 -7.81 -0.64 -13.40
CA PRO A 215 -8.74 -0.60 -12.29
C PRO A 215 -9.92 -1.55 -12.54
N LEU A 216 -10.25 -2.37 -11.55
CA LEU A 216 -11.33 -3.34 -11.60
C LEU A 216 -12.36 -3.01 -10.52
N PRO A 217 -13.63 -2.74 -10.87
CA PRO A 217 -14.65 -2.38 -9.90
C PRO A 217 -15.15 -3.60 -9.13
N PHE A 218 -15.24 -3.45 -7.82
CA PHE A 218 -15.78 -4.42 -6.88
C PHE A 218 -16.79 -3.75 -5.96
N VAL A 219 -17.65 -4.56 -5.33
CA VAL A 219 -18.65 -4.07 -4.38
C VAL A 219 -18.08 -4.14 -2.97
N HIS A 220 -18.06 -3.01 -2.26
CA HIS A 220 -17.67 -2.89 -0.87
C HIS A 220 -18.88 -2.49 -0.02
N GLY A 221 -19.67 -3.46 0.45
CA GLY A 221 -20.92 -3.18 1.17
C GLY A 221 -22.08 -2.87 0.22
N GLU A 222 -22.98 -1.98 0.66
CA GLU A 222 -24.18 -1.64 -0.10
C GLU A 222 -23.99 -0.43 -1.02
N ASP A 223 -23.16 0.54 -0.62
CA ASP A 223 -23.11 1.88 -1.21
C ASP A 223 -21.70 2.33 -1.63
N CYS A 224 -20.71 1.44 -1.56
CA CYS A 224 -19.33 1.73 -1.96
C CYS A 224 -18.84 0.79 -3.07
N THR A 225 -18.20 1.38 -4.07
CA THR A 225 -17.43 0.68 -5.09
C THR A 225 -15.97 0.87 -4.75
N CYS A 226 -15.27 -0.23 -4.49
CA CYS A 226 -13.82 -0.22 -4.37
C CYS A 226 -13.18 -0.73 -5.66
N TYR A 227 -11.92 -0.38 -5.86
CA TYR A 227 -11.15 -0.78 -7.03
C TYR A 227 -9.99 -1.68 -6.63
N GLY A 228 -9.95 -2.87 -7.23
CA GLY A 228 -8.72 -3.65 -7.30
C GLY A 228 -7.93 -3.29 -8.55
N PHE A 229 -6.72 -3.83 -8.67
CA PHE A 229 -5.82 -3.52 -9.77
C PHE A 229 -5.20 -4.78 -10.36
N ALA A 230 -5.29 -4.91 -11.68
CA ALA A 230 -4.56 -5.89 -12.46
C ALA A 230 -3.34 -5.21 -13.10
N PHE A 231 -2.17 -5.82 -12.96
CA PHE A 231 -0.91 -5.31 -13.52
C PHE A 231 0.09 -6.45 -13.78
N GLY A 232 1.20 -6.11 -14.42
CA GLY A 232 2.18 -7.07 -14.92
C GLY A 232 1.90 -7.49 -16.37
N GLY A 233 2.89 -8.14 -16.97
CA GLY A 233 2.98 -8.33 -18.42
C GLY A 233 2.77 -9.77 -18.87
N ASP A 234 3.70 -10.23 -19.70
CA ASP A 234 3.70 -11.57 -20.26
C ASP A 234 4.32 -12.61 -19.32
N ASN A 235 5.14 -12.14 -18.38
CA ASN A 235 5.81 -12.97 -17.37
C ASN A 235 4.92 -13.13 -16.13
N ASP A 236 4.98 -12.19 -15.20
CA ASP A 236 4.23 -12.28 -13.94
C ASP A 236 3.04 -11.33 -13.93
N ARG A 237 1.86 -11.92 -13.72
CA ARG A 237 0.58 -11.21 -13.59
C ARG A 237 0.17 -11.13 -12.14
N VAL A 238 -0.19 -9.93 -11.70
CA VAL A 238 -0.63 -9.67 -10.34
C VAL A 238 -2.05 -9.13 -10.34
N LEU A 239 -2.87 -9.68 -9.46
CA LEU A 239 -4.22 -9.19 -9.19
C LEU A 239 -4.29 -8.76 -7.72
N TYR A 240 -4.53 -7.48 -7.48
CA TYR A 240 -4.71 -6.91 -6.15
C TYR A 240 -6.18 -6.62 -5.89
N ILE A 241 -6.77 -7.27 -4.88
CA ILE A 241 -8.17 -7.11 -4.48
C ILE A 241 -8.22 -6.92 -2.97
N SER A 242 -8.57 -5.72 -2.51
CA SER A 242 -8.81 -5.41 -1.10
C SER A 242 -10.23 -4.90 -0.90
N ASP A 243 -10.74 -4.98 0.33
CA ASP A 243 -12.00 -4.34 0.74
C ASP A 243 -13.21 -4.77 -0.09
N VAL A 244 -13.35 -6.06 -0.41
CA VAL A 244 -14.40 -6.56 -1.33
C VAL A 244 -15.43 -7.41 -0.60
N SER A 245 -16.72 -7.16 -0.79
CA SER A 245 -17.82 -7.99 -0.28
C SER A 245 -18.44 -8.90 -1.35
N ARG A 246 -18.36 -8.48 -2.62
CA ARG A 246 -18.92 -9.15 -3.79
C ARG A 246 -18.19 -8.76 -5.07
N ILE A 247 -18.00 -9.74 -5.95
CA ILE A 247 -17.46 -9.56 -7.31
C ILE A 247 -18.64 -9.69 -8.27
N GLU A 248 -18.85 -8.67 -9.12
CA GLU A 248 -19.89 -8.72 -10.14
C GLU A 248 -19.46 -9.55 -11.35
N GLY A 249 -20.43 -10.09 -12.08
CA GLY A 249 -20.18 -10.93 -13.27
C GLY A 249 -19.27 -10.26 -14.29
N ARG A 250 -19.49 -8.97 -14.58
CA ARG A 250 -18.65 -8.17 -15.50
C ARG A 250 -17.18 -8.14 -15.11
N THR A 251 -16.88 -8.00 -13.82
CA THR A 251 -15.52 -7.95 -13.31
C THR A 251 -14.88 -9.34 -13.34
N MET A 252 -15.63 -10.37 -12.97
CA MET A 252 -15.14 -11.76 -13.03
C MET A 252 -14.87 -12.21 -14.47
N GLU A 253 -15.77 -11.90 -15.41
CA GLU A 253 -15.58 -12.17 -16.84
C GLU A 253 -14.33 -11.46 -17.38
N TRP A 254 -14.12 -10.20 -16.99
CA TRP A 254 -12.92 -9.48 -17.35
C TRP A 254 -11.66 -10.14 -16.78
N ILE A 255 -11.65 -10.51 -15.50
CA ILE A 255 -10.50 -11.19 -14.84
C ILE A 255 -10.17 -12.50 -15.57
N LYS A 256 -11.17 -13.33 -15.85
CA LYS A 256 -10.99 -14.61 -16.57
C LYS A 256 -10.41 -14.41 -17.96
N LYS A 257 -10.91 -13.40 -18.70
CA LYS A 257 -10.38 -13.04 -20.01
C LYS A 257 -8.94 -12.53 -19.92
N TRP A 258 -8.66 -11.66 -18.96
CA TRP A 258 -7.34 -11.08 -18.75
C TRP A 258 -6.33 -12.16 -18.41
N MET A 259 -6.61 -13.05 -17.44
CA MET A 259 -5.69 -14.10 -17.02
C MET A 259 -5.44 -15.16 -18.12
N GLY A 260 -6.45 -15.47 -18.96
CA GLY A 260 -6.33 -16.43 -20.04
C GLY A 260 -5.65 -17.74 -19.61
N GLU A 261 -4.84 -18.32 -20.50
CA GLU A 261 -4.04 -19.51 -20.20
C GLU A 261 -2.79 -19.21 -19.34
N ARG A 262 -2.36 -17.95 -19.29
CA ARG A 262 -1.15 -17.55 -18.53
C ARG A 262 -1.38 -17.61 -17.02
N GLY A 263 -2.63 -17.50 -16.60
CA GLY A 263 -3.01 -17.50 -15.19
C GLY A 263 -2.58 -16.23 -14.46
N VAL A 264 -2.52 -16.33 -13.14
CA VAL A 264 -2.14 -15.26 -12.22
C VAL A 264 -0.94 -15.75 -11.40
N GLU A 265 0.15 -14.98 -11.40
CA GLU A 265 1.33 -15.29 -10.60
C GLU A 265 1.04 -15.04 -9.12
N VAL A 266 0.55 -13.83 -8.82
CA VAL A 266 0.22 -13.41 -7.46
C VAL A 266 -1.20 -12.87 -7.38
N LEU A 267 -1.99 -13.46 -6.49
CA LEU A 267 -3.27 -12.89 -6.05
C LEU A 267 -3.10 -12.30 -4.67
N VAL A 268 -3.37 -11.01 -4.51
CA VAL A 268 -3.61 -10.39 -3.21
C VAL A 268 -5.12 -10.26 -3.03
N VAL A 269 -5.67 -10.81 -1.94
CA VAL A 269 -7.11 -10.92 -1.75
C VAL A 269 -7.55 -10.57 -0.33
N ASP A 270 -8.65 -9.83 -0.22
CA ASP A 270 -9.34 -9.51 1.03
C ASP A 270 -9.86 -10.77 1.73
N ALA A 271 -9.57 -10.89 3.02
CA ALA A 271 -10.33 -11.74 3.93
C ALA A 271 -10.32 -11.15 5.34
N LEU A 272 -11.26 -10.25 5.62
CA LEU A 272 -11.35 -9.54 6.89
C LEU A 272 -11.43 -10.50 8.08
N LEU A 273 -12.25 -11.54 7.94
CA LEU A 273 -12.53 -12.48 9.02
C LEU A 273 -12.30 -13.93 8.56
N LEU A 274 -11.75 -14.74 9.45
CA LEU A 274 -11.45 -16.13 9.19
C LEU A 274 -12.71 -17.03 9.24
N ASP A 275 -13.60 -16.74 10.18
CA ASP A 275 -14.68 -17.65 10.59
C ASP A 275 -16.04 -17.33 9.96
N ARG A 276 -16.20 -16.16 9.34
CA ARG A 276 -17.46 -15.69 8.73
C ARG A 276 -17.23 -14.62 7.67
N ASP A 277 -18.23 -14.41 6.83
CA ASP A 277 -18.27 -13.25 5.93
C ASP A 277 -18.67 -11.98 6.70
N HIS A 278 -18.26 -10.81 6.20
CA HIS A 278 -18.73 -9.51 6.67
C HIS A 278 -19.65 -8.85 5.64
N MET A 279 -20.46 -7.88 6.03
CA MET A 279 -21.36 -7.18 5.09
C MET A 279 -20.56 -6.41 4.03
N THR A 280 -19.39 -5.90 4.41
CA THR A 280 -18.53 -5.07 3.55
C THR A 280 -17.25 -5.78 3.08
N HIS A 281 -16.94 -6.97 3.58
CA HIS A 281 -15.70 -7.69 3.25
C HIS A 281 -15.94 -9.18 3.04
N PHE A 282 -15.00 -9.79 2.33
CA PHE A 282 -14.88 -11.22 2.23
C PHE A 282 -14.49 -11.79 3.59
N GLY A 283 -15.10 -12.92 3.94
CA GLY A 283 -14.50 -13.85 4.87
C GLY A 283 -13.56 -14.79 4.13
N MET A 284 -12.79 -15.57 4.88
CA MET A 284 -11.85 -16.55 4.31
C MET A 284 -12.56 -17.59 3.42
N ARG A 285 -13.84 -17.89 3.66
CA ARG A 285 -14.62 -18.81 2.80
C ARG A 285 -14.72 -18.29 1.36
N LYS A 286 -15.20 -17.05 1.16
CA LYS A 286 -15.32 -16.43 -0.17
C LYS A 286 -13.94 -16.21 -0.82
N ALA A 287 -12.94 -15.81 -0.04
CA ALA A 287 -11.57 -15.70 -0.53
C ALA A 287 -11.04 -17.06 -1.03
N ALA A 288 -11.31 -18.15 -0.31
CA ALA A 288 -10.92 -19.50 -0.72
C ALA A 288 -11.65 -19.98 -1.98
N GLU A 289 -12.94 -19.65 -2.13
CA GLU A 289 -13.70 -19.91 -3.37
C GLU A 289 -13.04 -19.21 -4.56
N LEU A 290 -12.69 -17.92 -4.43
CA LEU A 290 -12.00 -17.16 -5.47
C LEU A 290 -10.60 -17.73 -5.78
N ILE A 291 -9.81 -18.06 -4.75
CA ILE A 291 -8.47 -18.63 -4.92
C ILE A 291 -8.54 -19.96 -5.68
N ARG A 292 -9.53 -20.82 -5.37
CA ARG A 292 -9.74 -22.08 -6.08
C ARG A 292 -10.21 -21.89 -7.51
N GLU A 293 -11.03 -20.87 -7.76
CA GLU A 293 -11.51 -20.52 -9.10
C GLU A 293 -10.38 -19.98 -10.00
N LEU A 294 -9.54 -19.08 -9.48
CA LEU A 294 -8.48 -18.43 -10.25
C LEU A 294 -7.16 -19.22 -10.27
N ARG A 295 -6.96 -20.14 -9.31
CA ARG A 295 -5.75 -20.97 -9.15
C ARG A 295 -4.41 -20.22 -9.35
N PRO A 296 -4.19 -19.09 -8.66
CA PRO A 296 -2.93 -18.34 -8.78
C PRO A 296 -1.74 -19.17 -8.25
N LYS A 297 -0.52 -18.88 -8.72
CA LYS A 297 0.68 -19.58 -8.22
C LYS A 297 0.92 -19.29 -6.73
N GLN A 298 0.67 -18.06 -6.29
CA GLN A 298 0.74 -17.67 -4.89
C GLN A 298 -0.40 -16.70 -4.53
N SER A 299 -1.01 -16.90 -3.35
CA SER A 299 -2.02 -15.99 -2.81
C SER A 299 -1.60 -15.41 -1.46
N PHE A 300 -1.83 -14.12 -1.30
CA PHE A 300 -1.63 -13.39 -0.04
C PHE A 300 -2.94 -12.80 0.45
N ILE A 301 -3.27 -13.08 1.70
CA ILE A 301 -4.44 -12.50 2.35
C ILE A 301 -4.10 -11.13 2.94
N VAL A 302 -4.97 -10.13 2.72
CA VAL A 302 -4.94 -8.79 3.33
C VAL A 302 -6.30 -8.46 3.98
N GLY A 303 -6.42 -7.28 4.59
CA GLY A 303 -7.62 -6.90 5.35
C GLY A 303 -7.69 -7.55 6.73
N ILE A 304 -6.60 -8.13 7.24
CA ILE A 304 -6.61 -9.10 8.33
C ILE A 304 -7.04 -8.47 9.66
N SER A 305 -8.22 -8.83 10.17
CA SER A 305 -8.70 -8.39 11.49
C SER A 305 -8.36 -9.37 12.61
N CYS A 306 -7.80 -8.84 13.70
CA CYS A 306 -7.57 -9.57 14.95
C CYS A 306 -8.86 -10.03 15.66
N ASP A 307 -10.04 -9.65 15.16
CA ASP A 307 -11.33 -10.07 15.73
C ASP A 307 -11.61 -11.57 15.49
N SER A 308 -10.99 -12.20 14.48
CA SER A 308 -11.14 -13.64 14.22
C SER A 308 -9.84 -14.32 13.79
N TRP A 309 -8.89 -13.60 13.20
CA TRP A 309 -7.60 -14.17 12.82
C TRP A 309 -6.70 -14.38 14.05
N PRO A 310 -6.11 -15.58 14.22
CA PRO A 310 -5.08 -15.81 15.22
C PRO A 310 -3.76 -15.13 14.82
N THR A 311 -2.70 -15.36 15.60
CA THR A 311 -1.35 -14.91 15.24
C THR A 311 -0.91 -15.43 13.87
N HIS A 312 -0.02 -14.69 13.22
CA HIS A 312 0.43 -14.91 11.86
C HIS A 312 0.84 -16.37 11.60
N ASP A 313 1.70 -16.92 12.46
CA ASP A 313 2.23 -18.28 12.28
C ASP A 313 1.10 -19.33 12.40
N LYS A 314 0.23 -19.19 13.40
CA LYS A 314 -0.91 -20.09 13.58
C LYS A 314 -1.91 -20.02 12.43
N ALA A 315 -2.18 -18.81 11.92
CA ALA A 315 -3.04 -18.63 10.76
C ALA A 315 -2.45 -19.31 9.51
N ASN A 316 -1.14 -19.19 9.27
CA ASN A 316 -0.49 -19.84 8.14
C ASN A 316 -0.44 -21.37 8.26
N GLU A 317 -0.32 -21.92 9.47
CA GLU A 317 -0.51 -23.37 9.67
C GLU A 317 -1.92 -23.83 9.28
N MET A 318 -2.94 -23.02 9.59
CA MET A 318 -4.33 -23.31 9.21
C MET A 318 -4.53 -23.21 7.70
N LEU A 319 -4.01 -22.17 7.05
CA LEU A 319 -4.09 -21.98 5.60
C LEU A 319 -3.36 -23.09 4.84
N SER A 320 -2.16 -23.47 5.29
CA SER A 320 -1.39 -24.58 4.72
C SER A 320 -2.20 -25.89 4.74
N LYS A 321 -2.91 -26.18 5.83
CA LYS A 321 -3.81 -27.34 5.91
C LYS A 321 -5.03 -27.19 5.00
N MET A 322 -5.64 -26.01 4.96
CA MET A 322 -6.85 -25.72 4.19
C MET A 322 -6.67 -25.91 2.68
N PHE A 323 -5.49 -25.58 2.14
CA PHE A 323 -5.22 -25.63 0.69
C PHE A 323 -4.28 -26.77 0.28
N LYS A 324 -3.93 -27.67 1.21
CA LYS A 324 -3.01 -28.79 0.95
C LYS A 324 -3.48 -29.68 -0.20
N GLU A 325 -4.76 -30.04 -0.22
CA GLU A 325 -5.35 -30.90 -1.24
C GLU A 325 -5.54 -30.19 -2.58
N ASP A 326 -5.77 -28.87 -2.55
CA ASP A 326 -5.89 -28.04 -3.75
C ASP A 326 -4.54 -27.85 -4.48
N GLY A 327 -3.42 -28.06 -3.77
CA GLY A 327 -2.06 -27.77 -4.24
C GLY A 327 -1.78 -26.27 -4.38
N LEU A 328 -2.55 -25.42 -3.68
CA LEU A 328 -2.46 -23.97 -3.79
C LEU A 328 -1.64 -23.38 -2.63
N LYS A 329 -0.78 -22.42 -2.95
CA LYS A 329 0.04 -21.72 -1.95
C LYS A 329 -0.68 -20.46 -1.47
N VAL A 330 -1.12 -20.47 -0.22
CA VAL A 330 -1.85 -19.37 0.41
C VAL A 330 -1.23 -19.03 1.76
N GLU A 331 -0.95 -17.76 1.97
CA GLU A 331 -0.44 -17.25 3.25
C GLU A 331 -1.04 -15.89 3.60
N LEU A 332 -0.99 -15.52 4.88
CA LEU A 332 -1.23 -14.15 5.29
C LEU A 332 -0.09 -13.26 4.79
N ALA A 333 -0.42 -12.10 4.22
CA ALA A 333 0.56 -11.03 4.08
C ALA A 333 1.04 -10.55 5.47
N TRP A 334 2.16 -9.84 5.49
CA TRP A 334 2.63 -9.11 6.67
C TRP A 334 3.44 -7.89 6.24
N ASP A 335 3.49 -6.88 7.10
CA ASP A 335 4.03 -5.57 6.78
C ASP A 335 5.56 -5.62 6.62
N GLY A 336 6.03 -5.39 5.39
CA GLY A 336 7.43 -5.55 4.99
C GLY A 336 7.70 -6.77 4.11
N LEU A 337 6.75 -7.70 3.98
CA LEU A 337 6.85 -8.85 3.08
C LEU A 337 7.11 -8.40 1.64
N LYS A 338 8.20 -8.90 1.06
CA LYS A 338 8.64 -8.59 -0.30
C LYS A 338 8.52 -9.82 -1.19
N VAL A 339 7.93 -9.64 -2.37
CA VAL A 339 7.72 -10.69 -3.38
C VAL A 339 8.41 -10.25 -4.68
N PRO A 340 9.53 -10.88 -5.07
CA PRO A 340 10.18 -10.63 -6.34
C PRO A 340 9.26 -11.02 -7.51
N LEU A 341 9.28 -10.22 -8.57
CA LEU A 341 8.46 -10.40 -9.78
C LEU A 341 9.24 -9.96 -11.03
N ASN A 342 8.83 -10.50 -12.16
CA ASN A 342 9.17 -10.03 -13.49
C ASN A 342 7.93 -9.35 -14.11
N LEU A 343 7.86 -8.03 -13.95
CA LEU A 343 6.74 -7.21 -14.45
C LEU A 343 6.92 -6.78 -15.92
N ASN A 344 8.00 -7.19 -16.58
CA ASN A 344 8.25 -6.89 -18.00
C ASN A 344 7.26 -7.62 -18.92
#